data_AF-A0A8H6MWB6-F1
#
_entry.id   AF-A0A8H6MWB6-F1
#
_cell.length_a   1.000
_cell.length_b   1.000
_cell.length_c   1.000
_cell.angle_alpha   90.00
_cell.angle_beta   90.00
_cell.angle_gamma   90.00
#
_symmetry.space_group_name_H-M   'P 1'
#
loop_
_entity.id
_entity.type
_entity.pdbx_description
1 polymer ?
#
loop_
_entity_poly.entity_id
_entity_poly.type
_entity_poly.pdbx_seq_one_letter_code
_entity_poly.pdbx_strand_id
1 'polypeptide(L)'
;MDNLILVNYGKTTYEFSRPAPWKTPTPKDQRYVPSGIANPVYEDGNGSEDRKVTEIRQHSARCDGSGCQSPSRRRQPILGRRYKCLDCTVSNGMDFCETCALIPGQGVGHDASHRLVELEATECALCKDGKQERHPATALRGPHWEISAPITVLIRIAELGKCGHCAMIWTALTHCPPREEWPPPDDEMLTIRERRPWANCFEYAVVRRTSEDDL
;
A
#
# COMPACT_ATOMS: atom_id res chain seq x y z
N MET A 1 10.31 0.98 -28.45
CA MET A 1 8.96 1.53 -28.20
C MET A 1 8.57 1.12 -26.80
N ASP A 2 8.25 2.07 -25.93
CA ASP A 2 7.88 1.80 -24.53
C ASP A 2 6.40 1.35 -24.51
N ASN A 3 6.10 0.15 -24.00
CA ASN A 3 4.73 -0.30 -23.81
C ASN A 3 4.16 0.34 -22.53
N LEU A 4 3.03 1.03 -22.69
CA LEU A 4 2.44 1.92 -21.68
C LEU A 4 1.19 1.30 -21.08
N ILE A 5 1.14 1.19 -19.75
CA ILE A 5 -0.06 0.77 -19.01
C ILE A 5 -0.54 1.91 -18.12
N LEU A 6 -1.79 2.32 -18.28
CA LEU A 6 -2.44 3.34 -17.46
C LEU A 6 -3.40 2.68 -16.46
N VAL A 7 -3.17 2.91 -15.17
CA VAL A 7 -4.00 2.41 -14.07
C VAL A 7 -4.64 3.59 -13.34
N ASN A 8 -5.98 3.67 -13.37
CA ASN A 8 -6.74 4.73 -12.71
C ASN A 8 -7.49 4.20 -11.47
N TYR A 9 -7.13 4.72 -10.30
CA TYR A 9 -7.67 4.31 -8.99
C TYR A 9 -9.05 4.89 -8.67
N GLY A 10 -9.57 5.81 -9.49
CA GLY A 10 -10.86 6.47 -9.24
C GLY A 10 -12.09 5.73 -9.77
N LYS A 11 -11.93 4.64 -10.54
CA LYS A 11 -13.05 3.98 -11.26
C LYS A 11 -12.99 2.45 -11.32
N THR A 12 -12.07 1.77 -10.64
CA THR A 12 -12.00 0.30 -10.69
C THR A 12 -13.06 -0.32 -9.77
N THR A 13 -14.27 -0.52 -10.28
CA THR A 13 -15.21 -1.51 -9.72
C THR A 13 -14.78 -2.89 -10.20
N TYR A 14 -14.22 -3.70 -9.29
CA TYR A 14 -14.24 -5.15 -9.46
C TYR A 14 -15.61 -5.64 -8.93
N GLU A 15 -16.49 -6.09 -9.82
CA GLU A 15 -17.74 -6.73 -9.41
C GLU A 15 -17.46 -8.16 -8.92
N PHE A 16 -17.39 -8.32 -7.60
CA PHE A 16 -17.57 -9.62 -6.95
C PHE A 16 -19.05 -9.80 -6.59
N SER A 17 -19.59 -10.98 -6.89
CA SER A 17 -20.97 -11.36 -6.56
C SER A 17 -21.25 -11.17 -5.06
N ARG A 18 -22.27 -10.37 -4.73
CA ARG A 18 -22.63 -10.00 -3.34
C ARG A 18 -23.10 -11.23 -2.55
N PRO A 19 -22.60 -11.48 -1.31
CA PRO A 19 -23.33 -12.28 -0.34
C PRO A 19 -24.55 -11.51 0.20
N ALA A 20 -25.55 -12.27 0.68
CA ALA A 20 -26.87 -11.80 1.08
C ALA A 20 -26.87 -10.58 2.04
N PRO A 21 -27.91 -9.72 2.01
CA PRO A 21 -27.95 -8.51 2.82
C PRO A 21 -28.00 -8.81 4.32
N TRP A 22 -27.08 -8.21 5.06
CA TRP A 22 -27.07 -8.19 6.52
C TRP A 22 -28.26 -7.39 7.04
N LYS A 23 -29.00 -7.96 7.99
CA LYS A 23 -30.09 -7.25 8.68
C LYS A 23 -29.49 -6.19 9.61
N THR A 24 -29.99 -4.97 9.51
CA THR A 24 -29.66 -3.86 10.42
C THR A 24 -30.16 -4.16 11.84
N PRO A 25 -29.32 -4.08 12.88
CA PRO A 25 -29.77 -4.20 14.26
C PRO A 25 -30.63 -3.00 14.65
N THR A 26 -31.60 -3.23 15.54
CA THR A 26 -32.53 -2.17 15.96
C THR A 26 -32.01 -1.41 17.17
N PRO A 27 -32.45 -0.16 17.42
CA PRO A 27 -31.93 0.70 18.50
C PRO A 27 -32.07 0.15 19.94
N LYS A 28 -32.73 -0.99 20.14
CA LYS A 28 -32.91 -1.62 21.46
C LYS A 28 -31.78 -2.58 21.85
N ASP A 29 -30.81 -2.81 20.95
CA ASP A 29 -29.70 -3.75 21.16
C ASP A 29 -28.46 -3.12 21.82
N GLN A 30 -28.50 -1.84 22.21
CA GLN A 30 -27.46 -1.23 23.04
C GLN A 30 -27.62 -1.66 24.51
N ARG A 31 -26.98 -2.78 24.87
CA ARG A 31 -26.70 -3.11 26.28
C ARG A 31 -25.20 -3.22 26.50
N TYR A 32 -24.75 -2.37 27.44
CA TYR A 32 -23.63 -2.57 28.36
C TYR A 32 -22.35 -3.17 27.76
N VAL A 33 -21.36 -2.30 27.50
CA VAL A 33 -19.97 -2.71 27.28
C VAL A 33 -19.33 -2.94 28.65
N PRO A 34 -18.98 -4.17 29.05
CA PRO A 34 -18.30 -4.42 30.31
C PRO A 34 -16.90 -3.80 30.29
N SER A 35 -16.46 -3.25 31.41
CA SER A 35 -15.06 -2.85 31.60
C SER A 35 -14.16 -4.07 31.45
N GLY A 36 -13.31 -4.10 30.42
CA GLY A 36 -12.35 -5.19 30.19
C GLY A 36 -12.25 -5.74 28.76
N ILE A 37 -12.98 -5.20 27.78
CA ILE A 37 -12.79 -5.60 26.38
C ILE A 37 -11.50 -4.97 25.84
N ALA A 38 -10.42 -5.76 25.83
CA ALA A 38 -9.27 -5.49 24.99
C ALA A 38 -9.65 -5.78 23.52
N ASN A 39 -9.17 -4.94 22.60
CA ASN A 39 -9.29 -5.18 21.17
C ASN A 39 -8.76 -6.59 20.86
N PRO A 40 -9.52 -7.47 20.17
CA PRO A 40 -8.99 -8.76 19.78
C PRO A 40 -7.79 -8.51 18.86
N VAL A 41 -6.60 -8.81 19.37
CA VAL A 41 -5.38 -8.85 18.57
C VAL A 41 -5.58 -10.00 17.59
N TYR A 42 -5.83 -9.67 16.32
CA TYR A 42 -5.78 -10.64 15.25
C TYR A 42 -4.30 -10.95 15.02
N GLU A 43 -3.83 -12.07 15.58
CA GLU A 43 -2.52 -12.63 15.25
C GLU A 43 -2.66 -13.36 13.91
N ASP A 44 -2.41 -12.67 12.80
CA ASP A 44 -2.17 -13.33 11.53
C ASP A 44 -0.78 -13.99 11.59
N GLY A 45 -0.77 -15.32 11.52
CA GLY A 45 0.43 -16.15 11.54
C GLY A 45 1.27 -15.95 10.28
N ASN A 46 2.15 -14.96 10.28
CA ASN A 46 3.21 -14.82 9.28
C ASN A 46 4.41 -15.72 9.63
N GLY A 47 4.73 -16.63 8.70
CA GLY A 47 5.86 -17.54 8.78
C GLY A 47 7.21 -16.84 8.99
N SER A 48 8.01 -17.45 9.86
CA SER A 48 9.26 -17.05 10.54
C SER A 48 10.46 -16.51 9.73
N GLU A 49 10.32 -15.93 8.54
CA GLU A 49 11.44 -15.26 7.85
C GLU A 49 11.23 -13.75 7.61
N ASP A 50 10.19 -13.17 8.20
CA ASP A 50 9.98 -11.73 8.16
C ASP A 50 10.79 -11.06 9.28
N ARG A 51 11.94 -10.46 8.92
CA ARG A 51 12.64 -9.54 9.82
C ARG A 51 11.72 -8.34 10.05
N LYS A 52 11.02 -8.31 11.18
CA LYS A 52 10.24 -7.15 11.66
C LYS A 52 11.09 -5.88 11.50
N VAL A 53 10.77 -5.06 10.51
CA VAL A 53 11.43 -3.77 10.32
C VAL A 53 10.70 -2.77 11.20
N THR A 54 11.30 -2.43 12.33
CA THR A 54 10.70 -1.54 13.34
C THR A 54 10.70 -0.06 12.93
N GLU A 55 11.39 0.30 11.84
CA GLU A 55 11.59 1.70 11.40
C GLU A 55 11.04 1.99 10.00
N ILE A 56 9.94 1.35 9.59
CA ILE A 56 9.36 1.65 8.29
C ILE A 56 8.63 3.00 8.34
N ARG A 57 9.00 3.88 7.40
CA ARG A 57 8.29 5.14 7.14
C ARG A 57 7.14 4.88 6.18
N GLN A 58 5.90 5.03 6.64
CA GLN A 58 4.75 4.97 5.75
C GLN A 58 4.50 6.35 5.13
N HIS A 59 5.24 6.63 4.05
CA HIS A 59 5.40 7.96 3.44
C HIS A 59 4.11 8.73 3.09
N SER A 60 2.96 8.07 2.99
CA SER A 60 1.68 8.69 2.64
C SER A 60 0.68 8.79 3.80
N ALA A 61 0.85 8.03 4.89
CA ALA A 61 -0.10 7.97 5.99
C ALA A 61 0.29 8.93 7.12
N ARG A 62 -0.67 9.69 7.62
CA ARG A 62 -0.47 10.66 8.71
C ARG A 62 -1.35 10.24 9.88
N CYS A 63 -0.86 10.45 11.10
CA CYS A 63 -1.65 10.17 12.28
C CYS A 63 -2.72 11.25 12.47
N ASP A 64 -3.99 10.84 12.50
CA ASP A 64 -5.16 11.71 12.77
C ASP A 64 -5.42 11.90 14.27
N GLY A 65 -4.72 11.14 15.11
CA GLY A 65 -4.81 11.22 16.56
C GLY A 65 -4.43 12.60 17.10
N SER A 66 -5.23 13.10 18.05
CA SER A 66 -5.09 14.43 18.67
C SER A 66 -3.68 14.70 19.21
N GLY A 67 -3.03 13.69 19.82
CA GLY A 67 -1.65 13.77 20.31
C GLY A 67 -0.59 13.99 19.21
N CYS A 68 -0.91 13.72 17.95
CA CYS A 68 -0.06 13.98 16.79
C CYS A 68 -0.46 15.24 16.01
N GLN A 69 -1.49 15.98 16.46
CA GLN A 69 -2.00 17.15 15.76
C GLN A 69 -1.20 18.45 16.00
N SER A 70 0.00 18.40 16.58
CA SER A 70 0.84 19.60 16.63
C SER A 70 1.26 20.02 15.21
N PRO A 71 1.43 21.32 14.90
CA PRO A 71 1.77 21.78 13.55
C PRO A 71 3.04 21.13 12.98
N SER A 72 4.00 20.78 13.85
CA SER A 72 5.23 20.08 13.49
C SER A 72 5.01 18.59 13.19
N ARG A 73 4.05 17.92 13.84
CA ARG A 73 3.76 16.49 13.67
C ARG A 73 2.66 16.19 12.65
N ARG A 74 1.73 17.11 12.40
CA ARG A 74 0.66 16.97 11.38
C ARG A 74 1.18 16.70 9.96
N ARG A 75 2.45 16.99 9.69
CA ARG A 75 3.09 16.76 8.39
C ARG A 75 3.98 15.53 8.36
N GLN A 76 4.22 14.91 9.52
CA GLN A 76 5.10 13.76 9.61
C GLN A 76 4.33 12.48 9.24
N PRO A 77 4.95 11.58 8.47
CA PRO A 77 4.39 10.26 8.25
C PRO A 77 4.35 9.48 9.56
N ILE A 78 3.43 8.51 9.67
CA ILE A 78 3.43 7.55 10.77
C ILE A 78 4.75 6.76 10.72
N LEU A 79 5.43 6.71 11.88
CA LEU A 79 6.63 5.91 12.10
C LEU A 79 6.24 4.68 12.91
N GLY A 80 6.73 3.50 12.52
CA GLY A 80 6.43 2.24 13.20
C GLY A 80 5.06 1.66 12.82
N ARG A 81 4.34 1.10 13.79
CA ARG A 81 3.03 0.47 13.56
C ARG A 81 1.97 1.51 13.21
N ARG A 82 1.26 1.29 12.11
CA ARG A 82 0.07 2.06 11.74
C ARG A 82 -1.17 1.25 12.04
N TYR A 83 -2.20 1.95 12.48
CA TYR A 83 -3.52 1.39 12.71
C TYR A 83 -4.51 2.15 11.84
N LYS A 84 -5.24 1.45 11.00
CA LYS A 84 -6.27 2.05 10.14
C LYS A 84 -7.65 1.72 10.68
N CYS A 85 -8.53 2.71 10.73
CA CYS A 85 -9.92 2.47 11.06
C CYS A 85 -10.65 1.78 9.90
N LEU A 86 -11.35 0.68 10.19
CA LEU A 86 -12.12 -0.09 9.21
C LEU A 86 -13.55 0.43 9.03
N ASP A 87 -14.08 1.13 10.03
CA ASP A 87 -15.48 1.56 10.06
C ASP A 87 -15.67 3.01 9.56
N CYS A 88 -14.60 3.80 9.50
CA CYS A 88 -14.61 5.10 8.82
C CYS A 88 -14.78 4.91 7.30
N THR A 89 -15.61 5.75 6.67
CA THR A 89 -15.80 5.73 5.22
C THR A 89 -14.50 6.00 4.47
N VAL A 90 -14.36 5.49 3.24
CA VAL A 90 -13.15 5.63 2.42
C VAL A 90 -12.71 7.10 2.26
N SER A 91 -13.66 8.04 2.20
CA SER A 91 -13.38 9.48 2.09
C SER A 91 -12.81 10.10 3.38
N ASN A 92 -13.03 9.48 4.53
CA ASN A 92 -12.60 9.91 5.85
C ASN A 92 -11.80 8.81 6.57
N GLY A 93 -11.07 7.97 5.82
CA GLY A 93 -10.26 6.92 6.39
C GLY A 93 -9.26 7.53 7.37
N MET A 94 -9.37 7.17 8.66
CA MET A 94 -8.47 7.65 9.69
C MET A 94 -7.35 6.65 9.94
N ASP A 95 -6.14 7.18 10.08
CA ASP A 95 -4.93 6.44 10.40
C ASP A 95 -4.35 6.91 11.74
N PHE A 96 -3.87 5.97 12.53
CA PHE A 96 -3.30 6.23 13.86
C PHE A 96 -1.91 5.61 13.96
N CYS A 97 -0.98 6.30 14.62
CA CYS A 97 0.25 5.66 15.08
C CYS A 97 -0.03 4.79 16.32
N GLU A 98 0.92 3.94 16.68
CA GLU A 98 0.86 3.10 17.88
C GLU A 98 0.43 3.84 19.16
N THR A 99 1.03 5.00 19.44
CA THR A 99 0.68 5.78 20.63
C THR A 99 -0.77 6.28 20.60
N CYS A 100 -1.28 6.65 19.42
CA CYS A 100 -2.66 7.14 19.30
C CYS A 100 -3.69 6.03 19.18
N ALA A 101 -3.30 4.82 18.77
CA ALA A 101 -4.17 3.65 18.72
C ALA A 101 -4.39 3.01 20.11
N LEU A 102 -3.36 3.03 20.97
CA LEU A 102 -3.40 2.44 22.31
C LEU A 102 -4.27 3.20 23.33
N ILE A 103 -4.81 4.37 22.96
CA ILE A 103 -5.64 5.16 23.85
C ILE A 103 -7.08 5.17 23.30
N PRO A 104 -7.93 4.20 23.72
CA PRO A 104 -9.33 4.16 23.32
C PRO A 104 -10.01 5.51 23.64
N GLY A 105 -10.60 6.14 22.63
CA GLY A 105 -11.41 7.36 22.80
C GLY A 105 -10.66 8.68 22.94
N GLN A 106 -9.33 8.75 22.79
CA GLN A 106 -8.58 10.04 22.88
C GLN A 106 -8.27 10.72 21.55
N GLY A 107 -8.62 10.14 20.41
CA GLY A 107 -8.93 10.96 19.24
C GLY A 107 -10.23 11.68 19.55
N VAL A 108 -10.20 12.97 19.92
CA VAL A 108 -11.37 13.81 20.28
C VAL A 108 -12.38 13.99 19.11
N GLY A 109 -12.34 13.13 18.09
CA GLY A 109 -13.31 13.07 16.99
C GLY A 109 -13.43 11.69 16.34
N HIS A 110 -13.02 10.61 17.00
CA HIS A 110 -13.16 9.24 16.47
C HIS A 110 -13.96 8.36 17.43
N ASP A 111 -14.90 7.59 16.91
CA ASP A 111 -15.75 6.69 17.69
C ASP A 111 -14.91 5.55 18.27
N ALA A 112 -14.98 5.36 19.60
CA ALA A 112 -14.23 4.30 20.29
C ALA A 112 -14.74 2.89 19.96
N SER A 113 -15.96 2.76 19.41
CA SER A 113 -16.52 1.49 18.96
C SER A 113 -16.00 1.04 17.59
N HIS A 114 -15.34 1.94 16.85
CA HIS A 114 -14.75 1.60 15.57
C HIS A 114 -13.56 0.63 15.75
N ARG A 115 -13.49 -0.33 14.84
CA ARG A 115 -12.44 -1.33 14.75
C ARG A 115 -11.21 -0.73 14.07
N LEU A 116 -10.08 -0.91 14.72
CA LEU A 116 -8.77 -0.60 14.17
C LEU A 116 -8.10 -1.90 13.72
N VAL A 117 -7.46 -1.88 12.56
CA VAL A 117 -6.57 -2.96 12.11
C VAL A 117 -5.13 -2.44 12.16
N GLU A 118 -4.23 -3.22 12.74
CA GLU A 118 -2.80 -2.97 12.62
C GLU A 118 -2.39 -3.25 11.17
N LEU A 119 -1.94 -2.21 10.47
CA LEU A 119 -1.31 -2.33 9.18
C LEU A 119 0.19 -2.45 9.42
N GLU A 120 0.68 -3.68 9.40
CA GLU A 120 2.12 -3.91 9.26
C GLU A 120 2.59 -3.19 8.01
N ALA A 121 3.61 -2.35 8.18
CA ALA A 121 4.24 -1.74 7.03
C ALA A 121 4.93 -2.88 6.27
N THR A 122 4.31 -3.35 5.21
CA THR A 122 4.93 -4.33 4.34
C THR A 122 5.91 -3.58 3.44
N GLU A 123 7.17 -3.47 3.86
CA GLU A 123 8.24 -3.22 2.91
C GLU A 123 8.36 -4.45 2.02
N CYS A 124 7.95 -4.28 0.77
CA CYS A 124 8.22 -5.27 -0.24
C CYS A 124 9.72 -5.50 -0.37
N ALA A 125 10.18 -6.72 -0.67
CA ALA A 125 11.58 -6.94 -1.05
C ALA A 125 11.99 -6.08 -2.26
N LEU A 126 11.07 -5.64 -3.13
CA LEU A 126 11.36 -4.60 -4.16
C LEU A 126 11.50 -3.18 -3.60
N CYS A 127 10.80 -2.86 -2.52
CA CYS A 127 10.95 -1.58 -1.84
C CYS A 127 12.24 -1.52 -1.02
N LYS A 128 12.73 -2.67 -0.57
CA LYS A 128 13.90 -2.78 0.29
C LYS A 128 15.19 -3.10 -0.47
N ASP A 129 15.13 -4.06 -1.39
CA ASP A 129 16.29 -4.60 -2.11
C ASP A 129 16.32 -4.16 -3.58
N GLY A 130 15.19 -3.68 -4.12
CA GLY A 130 15.14 -3.10 -5.46
C GLY A 130 15.90 -1.77 -5.50
N LYS A 131 16.69 -1.56 -6.56
CA LYS A 131 17.29 -0.24 -6.81
C LYS A 131 16.17 0.69 -7.27
N GLN A 132 15.76 1.58 -6.37
CA GLN A 132 14.80 2.63 -6.68
C GLN A 132 15.53 3.93 -6.99
N GLU A 133 15.37 4.42 -8.21
CA GLU A 133 15.96 5.66 -8.65
C GLU A 133 14.84 6.66 -8.95
N ARG A 134 14.95 7.85 -8.34
CA ARG A 134 14.04 8.95 -8.64
C ARG A 134 14.66 9.83 -9.69
N HIS A 135 13.98 9.96 -10.83
CA HIS A 135 14.41 10.84 -11.90
C HIS A 135 13.62 12.16 -11.83
N PRO A 136 14.31 13.33 -11.87
CA PRO A 136 13.64 14.62 -11.92
C PRO A 136 12.88 14.78 -13.25
N ALA A 137 12.01 15.78 -13.29
CA ALA A 137 11.34 16.17 -14.53
C ALA A 137 12.38 16.66 -15.56
N THR A 138 12.17 16.31 -16.83
CA THR A 138 12.91 16.83 -17.98
C THR A 138 11.97 17.62 -18.89
N ALA A 139 12.50 18.28 -19.92
CA ALA A 139 11.69 19.02 -20.90
C ALA A 139 10.63 18.15 -21.62
N LEU A 140 10.87 16.84 -21.71
CA LEU A 140 10.01 15.89 -22.43
C LEU A 140 9.18 15.01 -21.50
N ARG A 141 9.53 14.91 -20.21
CA ARG A 141 8.95 13.93 -19.30
C ARG A 141 8.81 14.48 -17.88
N GLY A 142 7.66 14.21 -17.26
CA GLY A 142 7.46 14.50 -15.83
C GLY A 142 8.39 13.69 -14.90
N PRO A 143 8.40 14.01 -13.60
CA PRO A 143 9.18 13.24 -12.63
C PRO A 143 8.68 11.79 -12.60
N HIS A 144 9.59 10.85 -12.41
CA HIS A 144 9.29 9.43 -12.43
C HIS A 144 10.20 8.64 -11.50
N TRP A 145 9.78 7.43 -11.20
CA TRP A 145 10.57 6.45 -10.46
C TRP A 145 10.92 5.30 -11.39
N GLU A 146 12.13 4.79 -11.26
CA GLU A 146 12.52 3.53 -11.87
C GLU A 146 12.86 2.53 -10.77
N ILE A 147 12.33 1.32 -10.90
CA ILE A 147 12.51 0.20 -9.98
C ILE A 147 13.13 -0.93 -10.79
N SER A 148 14.37 -1.28 -10.46
CA SER A 148 15.07 -2.38 -11.13
C SER A 148 15.23 -3.59 -10.20
N ALA A 149 14.83 -4.76 -10.68
CA ALA A 149 15.00 -6.03 -9.96
C ALA A 149 15.02 -7.23 -10.92
N PRO A 150 15.62 -8.36 -10.50
CA PRO A 150 15.50 -9.62 -11.24
C PRO A 150 14.04 -10.04 -11.36
N ILE A 151 13.65 -10.64 -12.49
CA ILE A 151 12.25 -11.01 -12.70
C ILE A 151 11.74 -12.05 -11.71
N THR A 152 12.58 -12.98 -11.29
CA THR A 152 12.28 -13.97 -10.25
C THR A 152 11.86 -13.31 -8.93
N VAL A 153 12.46 -12.16 -8.60
CA VAL A 153 12.07 -11.38 -7.42
C VAL A 153 10.69 -10.76 -7.61
N LEU A 154 10.41 -10.18 -8.78
CA LEU A 154 9.11 -9.58 -9.11
C LEU A 154 7.97 -10.61 -9.08
N ILE A 155 8.17 -11.78 -9.69
CA ILE A 155 7.22 -12.90 -9.69
C ILE A 155 6.93 -13.34 -8.25
N ARG A 156 7.98 -13.65 -7.48
CA ARG A 156 7.85 -14.12 -6.09
C ARG A 156 7.05 -13.14 -5.24
N ILE A 157 7.27 -11.84 -5.42
CA ILE A 157 6.55 -10.80 -4.67
C ILE A 157 5.08 -10.74 -5.05
N ALA A 158 4.77 -10.89 -6.33
CA ALA A 158 3.41 -10.90 -6.80
C ALA A 158 2.64 -12.13 -6.26
N GLU A 159 3.27 -13.30 -6.28
CA GLU A 159 2.72 -14.55 -5.74
C GLU A 159 2.48 -14.48 -4.23
N LEU A 160 3.44 -13.93 -3.49
CA LEU A 160 3.33 -13.78 -2.03
C LEU A 160 2.27 -12.75 -1.63
N GLY A 161 1.90 -11.81 -2.52
CA GLY A 161 0.91 -10.77 -2.23
C GLY A 161 1.29 -9.81 -1.08
N LYS A 162 2.49 -9.94 -0.52
CA LYS A 162 2.92 -9.19 0.67
C LYS A 162 2.98 -7.68 0.44
N CYS A 163 3.17 -7.23 -0.80
CA CYS A 163 3.08 -5.81 -1.14
C CYS A 163 1.98 -5.56 -2.16
N GLY A 164 0.92 -4.89 -1.73
CA GLY A 164 -0.21 -4.54 -2.61
C GLY A 164 0.22 -3.72 -3.84
N HIS A 165 1.21 -2.83 -3.72
CA HIS A 165 1.70 -2.04 -4.86
C HIS A 165 2.41 -2.90 -5.90
N CYS A 166 3.39 -3.71 -5.48
CA CYS A 166 4.15 -4.55 -6.39
C CYS A 166 3.30 -5.67 -6.98
N ALA A 167 2.42 -6.30 -6.18
CA ALA A 167 1.47 -7.29 -6.66
C ALA A 167 0.53 -6.69 -7.71
N MET A 168 0.05 -5.45 -7.50
CA MET A 168 -0.76 -4.75 -8.48
C MET A 168 0.01 -4.44 -9.77
N ILE A 169 1.23 -3.90 -9.68
CA ILE A 169 2.07 -3.64 -10.86
C ILE A 169 2.25 -4.92 -11.67
N TRP A 170 2.60 -6.02 -11.02
CA TRP A 170 2.81 -7.30 -11.68
C TRP A 170 1.53 -7.84 -12.32
N THR A 171 0.41 -7.75 -11.62
CA THR A 171 -0.91 -8.13 -12.14
C THR A 171 -1.26 -7.32 -13.38
N ALA A 172 -1.03 -6.00 -13.35
CA ALA A 172 -1.27 -5.12 -14.50
C ALA A 172 -0.37 -5.49 -15.70
N LEU A 173 0.91 -5.76 -15.47
CA LEU A 173 1.84 -6.21 -16.51
C LEU A 173 1.46 -7.59 -17.06
N THR A 174 0.94 -8.49 -16.23
CA THR A 174 0.51 -9.82 -16.68
C THR A 174 -0.75 -9.75 -17.54
N HIS A 175 -1.69 -8.86 -17.20
CA HIS A 175 -2.89 -8.65 -18.02
C HIS A 175 -2.63 -7.89 -19.32
N CYS A 176 -1.68 -6.97 -19.32
CA CYS A 176 -1.28 -6.17 -20.48
C CYS A 176 0.23 -6.31 -20.71
N PRO A 177 0.70 -7.47 -21.20
CA PRO A 177 2.11 -7.74 -21.30
C PRO A 177 2.81 -6.77 -22.25
N PRO A 178 3.96 -6.19 -21.83
CA PRO A 178 4.71 -5.25 -22.64
C PRO A 178 5.50 -5.92 -23.78
N ARG A 179 5.37 -7.25 -23.98
CA ARG A 179 5.91 -7.96 -25.14
C ARG A 179 5.20 -9.31 -25.26
N GLU A 180 5.28 -9.92 -26.43
CA GLU A 180 4.64 -11.22 -26.71
C GLU A 180 5.18 -12.33 -25.78
N GLU A 181 6.49 -12.33 -25.52
CA GLU A 181 7.14 -13.25 -24.57
C GLU A 181 7.23 -12.62 -23.17
N TRP A 182 6.15 -12.76 -22.41
CA TRP A 182 6.04 -12.29 -21.03
C TRP A 182 5.60 -13.41 -20.07
N PRO A 183 6.21 -13.54 -18.88
CA PRO A 183 7.35 -12.76 -18.36
C PRO A 183 8.68 -13.10 -19.07
N PRO A 184 9.68 -12.20 -19.03
CA PRO A 184 11.06 -12.51 -19.35
C PRO A 184 11.66 -13.76 -18.67
N PRO A 185 12.78 -14.31 -19.20
CA PRO A 185 13.53 -15.37 -18.54
C PRO A 185 14.04 -14.99 -17.14
N ASP A 186 14.18 -15.99 -16.27
CA ASP A 186 14.35 -15.88 -14.81
C ASP A 186 15.56 -15.05 -14.31
N ASP A 187 16.53 -14.76 -15.18
CA ASP A 187 17.74 -13.97 -14.90
C ASP A 187 17.72 -12.55 -15.49
N GLU A 188 16.69 -12.17 -16.27
CA GLU A 188 16.60 -10.82 -16.85
C GLU A 188 16.31 -9.79 -15.75
N MET A 189 17.15 -8.74 -15.69
CA MET A 189 16.89 -7.56 -14.86
C MET A 189 15.79 -6.72 -15.51
N LEU A 190 14.63 -6.67 -14.88
CA LEU A 190 13.54 -5.83 -15.33
C LEU A 190 13.62 -4.46 -14.65
N THR A 191 13.51 -3.38 -15.44
CA THR A 191 13.32 -2.04 -14.91
C THR A 191 11.91 -1.57 -15.20
N ILE A 192 11.14 -1.27 -14.15
CA ILE A 192 9.80 -0.73 -14.24
C ILE A 192 9.87 0.76 -13.96
N ARG A 193 9.40 1.56 -14.90
CA ARG A 193 9.20 2.99 -14.74
C ARG A 193 7.79 3.28 -14.28
N GLU A 194 7.66 3.97 -13.16
CA GLU A 194 6.41 4.45 -12.60
C GLU A 194 6.31 5.97 -12.72
N ARG A 195 5.18 6.43 -13.23
CA ARG A 195 4.80 7.83 -13.36
C ARG A 195 3.44 8.06 -12.73
N ARG A 196 3.25 9.24 -12.15
CA ARG A 196 1.96 9.65 -11.59
C ARG A 196 1.47 10.92 -12.29
N PRO A 197 0.86 10.80 -13.49
CA PRO A 197 0.39 11.96 -14.24
C PRO A 197 -0.71 12.74 -13.50
N TRP A 198 -1.52 12.07 -12.67
CA TRP A 198 -2.53 12.68 -11.81
C TRP A 198 -2.59 12.01 -10.44
N ALA A 199 -3.22 12.68 -9.46
CA ALA A 199 -3.30 12.16 -8.08
C ALA A 199 -3.80 10.70 -7.99
N ASN A 200 -4.73 10.28 -8.84
CA ASN A 200 -5.29 8.92 -8.77
C ASN A 200 -4.96 8.06 -10.00
N CYS A 201 -3.91 8.41 -10.74
CA CYS A 201 -3.53 7.71 -11.96
C CYS A 201 -2.04 7.40 -11.93
N PHE A 202 -1.72 6.13 -12.18
CA PHE A 202 -0.36 5.65 -12.31
C PHE A 202 -0.16 5.13 -13.73
N GLU A 203 1.02 5.42 -14.25
CA GLU A 203 1.49 5.03 -15.57
C GLU A 203 2.72 4.16 -15.36
N TYR A 204 2.66 2.93 -15.85
CA TYR A 204 3.75 1.96 -15.76
C TYR A 204 4.30 1.65 -17.15
N ALA A 205 5.61 1.62 -17.27
CA ALA A 205 6.31 1.20 -18.48
C ALA A 205 7.48 0.29 -18.12
N VAL A 206 7.74 -0.73 -18.94
CA VAL A 206 8.97 -1.53 -18.83
C VAL A 206 10.06 -0.87 -19.66
N VAL A 207 11.19 -0.56 -19.01
CA VAL A 207 12.34 0.09 -19.61
C VAL A 207 13.37 -0.96 -19.98
N ARG A 208 13.71 -1.05 -21.26
CA ARG A 208 14.89 -1.81 -21.70
C ARG A 208 16.12 -0.92 -21.55
N ARG A 209 17.08 -1.33 -20.73
CA ARG A 209 18.43 -0.79 -20.81
C ARG A 209 19.10 -1.53 -21.97
N THR A 210 19.35 -0.84 -23.07
CA THR A 210 20.33 -1.31 -24.05
C THR A 210 21.68 -1.29 -23.34
N SER A 211 22.41 -2.39 -23.36
CA SER A 211 23.80 -2.43 -22.91
C SER A 211 24.54 -1.26 -23.55
N GLU A 212 25.30 -0.49 -22.77
CA GLU A 212 26.14 0.59 -23.32
C GLU A 212 27.16 0.05 -24.34
N ASP A 213 27.39 -1.26 -24.37
CA ASP A 213 28.28 -1.95 -25.31
C ASP A 213 27.70 -2.16 -26.72
N ASP A 214 26.45 -1.77 -26.98
CA ASP A 214 25.81 -1.90 -28.32
C ASP A 214 25.87 -0.61 -29.17
N LEU A 215 26.73 0.36 -28.81
CA LEU A 215 26.93 1.63 -29.53
C LEU A 215 28.33 1.74 -30.18
#